data_AF-A0A179GXX5-F1
#
_entry.id   AF-A0A179GXX5-F1
#
_cell.length_a   1.000
_cell.length_b   1.000
_cell.length_c   1.000
_cell.angle_alpha   90.00
_cell.angle_beta   90.00
_cell.angle_gamma   90.00
#
_symmetry.space_group_name_H-M   'P 1'
#
loop_
_entity.id
_entity.type
_entity.pdbx_description
1 polymer ?
#
loop_
_entity_poly.entity_id
_entity_poly.type
_entity_poly.pdbx_seq_one_letter_code
_entity_poly.pdbx_strand_id
1 'polypeptide(L)'
;MGYGKDAAKADALQGSHVSAVTGLSVACRDASHVFFVVQSGQQVLGITKDIKETIRQHLTSLTIVLLTTMAPKLVLTVRTELAKLNAGVSLLEAPMSGSPAKAEKGELTIWVGGQRSVFDTMMPMLKLMVSRIYYTGQLGNASSVKAIHQIVGATNLVASLEYMYIGSKYGLGPKVASVFDPRKQWIVESVSGESLEKVTGKR
;
A
#
# COMPACT_ATOMS: atom_id res chain seq x y z
N MET A 1 -2.14 -19.17 -3.84
CA MET A 1 -1.53 -19.76 -2.64
C MET A 1 -1.28 -18.66 -1.63
N GLY A 2 -1.30 -18.98 -0.33
CA GLY A 2 -0.99 -18.03 0.74
C GLY A 2 0.15 -18.55 1.62
N TYR A 3 1.08 -17.66 2.00
CA TYR A 3 2.17 -17.98 2.92
C TYR A 3 2.23 -16.94 4.03
N GLY A 4 2.39 -17.41 5.27
CA GLY A 4 2.69 -16.60 6.43
C GLY A 4 3.78 -17.28 7.26
N LYS A 5 4.68 -16.48 7.85
CA LYS A 5 5.75 -17.00 8.72
C LYS A 5 5.21 -17.70 9.98
N ASP A 6 4.03 -17.28 10.44
CA ASP A 6 3.37 -17.79 11.63
C ASP A 6 2.29 -18.81 11.23
N ALA A 7 2.28 -19.97 11.90
CA ALA A 7 1.29 -21.02 11.68
C ALA A 7 -0.14 -20.51 11.89
N ALA A 8 -0.35 -19.58 12.83
CA ALA A 8 -1.67 -18.97 13.07
C ALA A 8 -2.21 -18.20 11.85
N LYS A 9 -1.35 -17.77 10.92
CA LYS A 9 -1.77 -17.12 9.66
C LYS A 9 -2.20 -18.11 8.59
N ALA A 10 -1.75 -19.36 8.66
CA ALA A 10 -2.28 -20.44 7.83
C ALA A 10 -3.70 -20.80 8.28
N ASP A 11 -3.96 -20.75 9.59
CA ASP A 11 -5.31 -20.98 10.15
C ASP A 11 -6.31 -19.91 9.70
N ALA A 12 -5.88 -18.66 9.55
CA ALA A 12 -6.72 -17.58 9.00
C ALA A 12 -7.14 -17.80 7.54
N LEU A 13 -6.55 -18.77 6.83
CA LEU A 13 -6.93 -19.14 5.46
C LEU A 13 -7.88 -20.34 5.43
N GLN A 14 -8.16 -20.99 6.56
CA GLN A 14 -9.11 -22.10 6.64
C GLN A 14 -10.51 -21.64 6.22
N GLY A 15 -11.18 -22.46 5.39
CA GLY A 15 -12.50 -22.12 4.83
C GLY A 15 -12.48 -21.17 3.64
N SER A 16 -11.31 -20.67 3.23
CA SER A 16 -11.14 -19.92 1.98
C SER A 16 -10.78 -20.83 0.80
N HIS A 17 -10.85 -20.29 -0.42
CA HIS A 17 -10.32 -20.96 -1.62
C HIS A 17 -8.78 -20.86 -1.75
N VAL A 18 -8.09 -20.33 -0.74
CA VAL A 18 -6.63 -20.13 -0.77
C VAL A 18 -5.92 -21.35 -0.20
N SER A 19 -5.11 -22.02 -1.02
CA SER A 19 -4.20 -23.06 -0.54
C SER A 19 -3.05 -22.42 0.26
N ALA A 20 -3.03 -22.66 1.58
CA ALA A 20 -1.91 -22.29 2.44
C ALA A 20 -0.70 -23.19 2.17
N VAL A 21 0.50 -22.60 2.11
CA VAL A 21 1.77 -23.32 1.93
C VAL A 21 2.74 -22.99 3.05
N THR A 22 3.66 -23.90 3.36
CA THR A 22 4.59 -23.79 4.51
C THR A 22 5.94 -23.18 4.15
N GLY A 23 6.19 -22.89 2.87
CA GLY A 23 7.46 -22.34 2.40
C GLY A 23 7.29 -21.17 1.44
N LEU A 24 8.07 -20.11 1.66
CA LEU A 24 8.09 -18.91 0.82
C LEU A 24 8.46 -19.25 -0.64
N SER A 25 9.50 -20.08 -0.85
CA SER A 25 9.86 -20.54 -2.19
C SER A 25 8.74 -21.35 -2.87
N VAL A 26 7.97 -22.13 -2.12
CA VAL A 26 6.83 -22.89 -2.66
C VAL A 26 5.72 -21.94 -3.11
N ALA A 27 5.45 -20.89 -2.33
CA ALA A 27 4.45 -19.87 -2.69
C ALA A 27 4.81 -19.10 -3.96
N CYS A 28 6.10 -18.98 -4.26
CA CYS A 28 6.59 -18.18 -5.38
C CYS A 28 6.91 -19.00 -6.64
N ARG A 29 7.37 -20.25 -6.52
CA ARG A 29 8.03 -21.00 -7.62
C ARG A 29 7.29 -20.97 -8.96
N ASP A 30 5.97 -21.16 -8.94
CA ASP A 30 5.16 -21.32 -10.15
C ASP A 30 4.19 -20.13 -10.34
N ALA A 31 4.44 -19.00 -9.66
CA ALA A 31 3.54 -17.85 -9.63
C ALA A 31 3.89 -16.80 -10.69
N SER A 32 2.93 -16.39 -11.51
CA SER A 32 3.11 -15.24 -12.42
C SER A 32 3.01 -13.90 -11.69
N HIS A 33 2.32 -13.87 -10.54
CA HIS A 33 2.11 -12.67 -9.74
C HIS A 33 2.31 -12.99 -8.26
N VAL A 34 3.11 -12.16 -7.58
CA VAL A 34 3.40 -12.33 -6.14
C VAL A 34 3.16 -11.01 -5.42
N PHE A 35 2.36 -11.06 -4.36
CA PHE A 35 1.98 -9.90 -3.56
C PHE A 35 2.67 -9.94 -2.20
N PHE A 36 3.39 -8.88 -1.84
CA PHE A 36 4.04 -8.76 -0.54
C PHE A 36 3.22 -7.87 0.39
N VAL A 37 2.68 -8.46 1.45
CA VAL A 37 2.00 -7.77 2.55
C VAL A 37 2.66 -8.17 3.86
N VAL A 38 3.71 -7.44 4.22
CA VAL A 38 4.46 -7.62 5.47
C VAL A 38 4.55 -6.31 6.25
N GLN A 39 5.10 -6.36 7.45
CA GLN A 39 5.07 -5.25 8.40
C GLN A 39 6.04 -4.11 8.05
N SER A 40 7.16 -4.41 7.38
CA SER A 40 8.18 -3.40 7.09
C SER A 40 8.89 -3.58 5.75
N GLY A 41 9.44 -2.48 5.23
CA GLY A 41 10.31 -2.51 4.05
C GLY A 41 11.57 -3.37 4.24
N GLN A 42 12.04 -3.55 5.47
CA GLN A 42 13.17 -4.42 5.76
C GLN A 42 12.81 -5.90 5.59
N GLN A 43 11.59 -6.28 5.97
CA GLN A 43 11.08 -7.64 5.71
C GLN A 43 10.89 -7.87 4.21
N VAL A 44 10.44 -6.87 3.45
CA VAL A 44 10.38 -6.94 1.98
C VAL A 44 11.75 -7.23 1.38
N LEU A 45 12.79 -6.52 1.82
CA LEU A 45 14.17 -6.77 1.37
C LEU A 45 14.67 -8.16 1.76
N GLY A 46 14.41 -8.60 3.00
CA GLY A 46 14.76 -9.95 3.46
C GLY A 46 14.12 -11.02 2.58
N ILE A 47 12.80 -10.94 2.40
CA ILE A 47 12.03 -11.83 1.52
C ILE A 47 12.59 -11.85 0.10
N THR A 48 12.87 -10.67 -0.47
CA THR A 48 13.43 -10.54 -1.83
C THR A 48 14.76 -11.29 -1.97
N LYS A 49 15.61 -11.24 -0.93
CA LYS A 49 16.89 -11.98 -0.90
C LYS A 49 16.67 -13.48 -0.72
N ASP A 50 15.73 -13.87 0.14
CA ASP A 50 15.46 -15.28 0.45
C ASP A 50 14.92 -16.03 -0.77
N ILE A 51 14.11 -15.38 -1.61
CA ILE A 51 13.54 -16.01 -2.83
C ILE A 51 14.38 -15.81 -4.09
N LYS A 52 15.59 -15.24 -4.00
CA LYS A 52 16.39 -14.89 -5.18
C LYS A 52 16.61 -16.08 -6.13
N GLU A 53 16.87 -17.28 -5.59
CA GLU A 53 17.11 -18.48 -6.41
C GLU A 53 15.81 -18.99 -7.01
N THR A 54 14.70 -18.91 -6.25
CA THR A 54 13.36 -19.22 -6.75
C THR A 54 12.97 -18.31 -7.92
N ILE A 55 13.31 -17.02 -7.84
CA ILE A 55 13.08 -16.06 -8.93
C ILE A 55 13.95 -16.39 -10.15
N ARG A 56 15.24 -16.70 -9.96
CA ARG A 56 16.13 -17.05 -11.09
C ARG A 56 15.65 -18.27 -11.88
N GLN A 57 14.97 -19.19 -11.20
CA GLN A 57 14.42 -20.40 -11.81
C GLN A 57 13.04 -20.20 -12.43
N HIS A 58 12.46 -18.99 -12.36
CA HIS A 58 11.18 -18.74 -13.04
C HIS A 58 11.32 -18.91 -14.54
N LEU A 59 10.44 -19.75 -15.08
CA LEU A 59 10.32 -19.98 -16.51
C LEU A 59 9.27 -19.05 -17.16
N THR A 60 8.57 -18.26 -16.36
CA THR A 60 7.49 -17.36 -16.80
C THR A 60 7.74 -15.92 -16.37
N SER A 61 7.03 -14.98 -17.00
CA SER A 61 7.06 -13.58 -16.57
C SER A 61 6.51 -13.43 -15.16
N LEU A 62 7.34 -12.93 -14.24
CA LEU A 62 6.99 -12.68 -12.85
C LEU A 62 6.72 -11.18 -12.62
N THR A 63 5.58 -10.86 -12.01
CA THR A 63 5.31 -9.52 -11.47
C THR A 63 5.23 -9.56 -9.94
N ILE A 64 6.07 -8.77 -9.27
CA ILE A 64 6.01 -8.58 -7.82
C ILE A 64 5.28 -7.28 -7.52
N VAL A 65 4.33 -7.32 -6.58
CA VAL A 65 3.57 -6.16 -6.10
C VAL A 65 3.83 -5.93 -4.63
N LEU A 66 4.43 -4.78 -4.30
CA LEU A 66 4.74 -4.39 -2.92
C LEU A 66 3.58 -3.60 -2.32
N LEU A 67 2.76 -4.25 -1.49
CA LEU A 67 1.62 -3.61 -0.83
C LEU A 67 1.99 -3.01 0.54
N THR A 68 3.14 -3.39 1.09
CA THR A 68 3.69 -2.86 2.34
C THR A 68 4.01 -1.37 2.22
N THR A 69 3.60 -0.59 3.22
CA THR A 69 4.04 0.81 3.33
C THR A 69 5.52 0.84 3.69
N MET A 70 6.33 1.49 2.85
CA MET A 70 7.78 1.59 3.04
C MET A 70 8.33 2.89 2.44
N ALA A 71 9.57 3.22 2.77
CA ALA A 71 10.22 4.41 2.22
C ALA A 71 10.45 4.28 0.71
N PRO A 72 10.26 5.35 -0.10
CA PRO A 72 10.51 5.33 -1.54
C PRO A 72 11.89 4.77 -1.91
N LYS A 73 12.92 5.15 -1.14
CA LYS A 73 14.30 4.67 -1.34
C LYS A 73 14.41 3.14 -1.25
N LEU A 74 13.68 2.51 -0.32
CA LEU A 74 13.71 1.06 -0.16
C LEU A 74 13.04 0.34 -1.34
N VAL A 75 11.99 0.92 -1.94
CA VAL A 75 11.37 0.38 -3.16
C VAL A 75 12.38 0.35 -4.30
N LEU A 76 13.15 1.44 -4.45
CA LEU A 76 14.23 1.52 -5.45
C LEU A 76 15.35 0.52 -5.15
N THR A 77 15.68 0.26 -3.88
CA THR A 77 16.62 -0.79 -3.51
C THR A 77 16.11 -2.18 -3.90
N VAL A 78 14.83 -2.50 -3.65
CA VAL A 78 14.23 -3.78 -4.08
C VAL A 78 14.33 -3.94 -5.60
N ARG A 79 14.01 -2.89 -6.38
CA ARG A 79 14.17 -2.91 -7.84
C ARG A 79 15.61 -3.25 -8.24
N THR A 80 16.59 -2.61 -7.61
CA THR A 80 18.01 -2.87 -7.90
C THR A 80 18.41 -4.31 -7.58
N GLU A 81 17.94 -4.89 -6.47
CA GLU A 81 18.21 -6.28 -6.15
C GLU A 81 17.58 -7.25 -7.15
N LEU A 82 16.33 -6.99 -7.58
CA LEU A 82 15.66 -7.82 -8.59
C LEU A 82 16.32 -7.73 -9.96
N ALA A 83 16.81 -6.55 -10.35
CA ALA A 83 17.50 -6.35 -11.63
C ALA A 83 18.78 -7.20 -11.76
N LYS A 84 19.45 -7.52 -10.64
CA LYS A 84 20.65 -8.38 -10.62
C LYS A 84 20.37 -9.84 -10.94
N LEU A 85 19.09 -10.26 -10.97
CA LEU A 85 18.73 -11.67 -11.12
C LEU A 85 18.61 -12.13 -12.57
N ASN A 86 18.71 -11.23 -13.56
CA ASN A 86 18.55 -11.52 -15.00
C ASN A 86 17.25 -12.28 -15.38
N ALA A 87 16.24 -12.28 -14.51
CA ALA A 87 15.03 -13.09 -14.63
C ALA A 87 13.82 -12.34 -15.23
N GLY A 88 13.99 -11.12 -15.71
CA GLY A 88 12.90 -10.35 -16.34
C GLY A 88 11.72 -10.04 -15.41
N VAL A 89 11.99 -9.71 -14.14
CA VAL A 89 10.97 -9.45 -13.12
C VAL A 89 10.40 -8.03 -13.25
N SER A 90 9.07 -7.94 -13.34
CA SER A 90 8.33 -6.68 -13.24
C SER A 90 8.05 -6.33 -11.77
N LEU A 91 8.10 -5.05 -11.43
CA LEU A 91 7.86 -4.57 -10.07
C LEU A 91 6.84 -3.43 -10.08
N LEU A 92 5.82 -3.56 -9.24
CA LEU A 92 4.92 -2.49 -8.84
C LEU A 92 5.05 -2.25 -7.34
N GLU A 93 4.98 -1.00 -6.90
CA GLU A 93 4.57 -0.69 -5.53
C GLU A 93 3.08 -0.34 -5.53
N ALA A 94 2.36 -0.76 -4.51
CA ALA A 94 0.93 -0.58 -4.37
C ALA A 94 0.51 -0.35 -2.90
N PRO A 95 1.15 0.55 -2.12
CA PRO A 95 0.78 0.74 -0.72
C PRO A 95 -0.73 1.00 -0.56
N MET A 96 -1.33 0.31 0.41
CA MET A 96 -2.78 0.31 0.62
C MET A 96 -3.24 1.18 1.80
N SER A 97 -4.51 1.63 1.77
CA SER A 97 -5.19 2.33 2.86
C SER A 97 -6.62 1.80 3.05
N GLY A 98 -7.01 1.60 4.31
CA GLY A 98 -8.32 1.13 4.71
C GLY A 98 -8.24 0.26 5.97
N SER A 99 -9.39 -0.04 6.58
CA SER A 99 -9.49 -0.94 7.73
C SER A 99 -9.54 -2.41 7.28
N PRO A 100 -9.29 -3.37 8.18
CA PRO A 100 -9.51 -4.79 7.89
C PRO A 100 -10.91 -5.09 7.37
N ALA A 101 -11.96 -4.49 7.98
CA ALA A 101 -13.34 -4.61 7.50
C ALA A 101 -13.55 -4.08 6.07
N LYS A 102 -12.76 -3.09 5.63
CA LYS A 102 -12.77 -2.65 4.22
C LYS A 102 -11.98 -3.60 3.32
N ALA A 103 -10.92 -4.22 3.84
CA ALA A 103 -10.15 -5.23 3.10
C ALA A 103 -11.03 -6.44 2.74
N GLU A 104 -11.81 -6.95 3.69
CA GLU A 104 -12.74 -8.07 3.48
C GLU A 104 -13.78 -7.78 2.39
N LYS A 105 -14.16 -6.51 2.23
CA LYS A 105 -15.14 -6.06 1.22
C LYS A 105 -14.51 -5.66 -0.11
N GLY A 106 -13.18 -5.74 -0.24
CA GLY A 106 -12.48 -5.22 -1.41
C GLY A 106 -12.57 -3.70 -1.56
N GLU A 107 -12.77 -2.97 -0.47
CA GLU A 107 -13.02 -1.51 -0.45
C GLU A 107 -11.76 -0.68 -0.18
N LEU A 108 -10.58 -1.30 -0.20
CA LEU A 108 -9.32 -0.58 0.03
C LEU A 108 -9.04 0.44 -1.07
N THR A 109 -8.13 1.36 -0.76
CA THR A 109 -7.49 2.26 -1.71
C THR A 109 -6.03 1.88 -1.87
N ILE A 110 -5.52 1.83 -3.10
CA ILE A 110 -4.10 1.69 -3.40
C ILE A 110 -3.61 2.82 -4.30
N TRP A 111 -2.36 3.20 -4.10
CA TRP A 111 -1.59 4.03 -5.03
C TRP A 111 -0.56 3.15 -5.69
N VAL A 112 -0.46 3.18 -7.02
CA VAL A 112 0.37 2.24 -7.78
C VAL A 112 1.45 2.98 -8.55
N GLY A 113 2.70 2.66 -8.23
CA GLY A 113 3.89 3.16 -8.92
C GLY A 113 4.61 2.02 -9.63
N GLY A 114 5.14 2.30 -10.83
CA GLY A 114 5.81 1.31 -11.68
C GLY A 114 5.64 1.58 -13.16
N GLN A 115 6.10 0.65 -14.00
CA GLN A 115 5.95 0.77 -15.44
C GLN A 115 4.47 0.75 -15.84
N ARG A 116 4.07 1.66 -16.73
CA ARG A 116 2.67 1.82 -17.13
C ARG A 116 2.08 0.55 -17.76
N SER A 117 2.82 -0.12 -18.64
CA SER A 117 2.39 -1.38 -19.25
C SER A 117 2.11 -2.48 -18.23
N VAL A 118 2.96 -2.62 -17.20
CA VAL A 118 2.75 -3.60 -16.12
C VAL A 118 1.51 -3.23 -15.31
N PHE A 119 1.33 -1.95 -14.99
CA PHE A 119 0.14 -1.47 -14.30
C PHE A 119 -1.15 -1.78 -15.07
N ASP A 120 -1.18 -1.49 -16.38
CA ASP A 120 -2.36 -1.72 -17.22
C ASP A 120 -2.70 -3.22 -17.29
N THR A 121 -1.70 -4.10 -17.45
CA THR A 121 -1.89 -5.56 -17.40
C THR A 121 -2.38 -6.06 -16.05
N MET A 122 -1.93 -5.46 -14.95
CA MET A 122 -2.29 -5.86 -13.58
C MET A 122 -3.65 -5.31 -13.13
N MET A 123 -4.19 -4.32 -13.85
CA MET A 123 -5.44 -3.62 -13.49
C MET A 123 -6.62 -4.56 -13.20
N PRO A 124 -6.94 -5.59 -14.02
CA PRO A 124 -8.07 -6.46 -13.76
C PRO A 124 -7.96 -7.18 -12.42
N MET A 125 -6.76 -7.66 -12.08
CA MET A 125 -6.51 -8.35 -10.81
C MET A 125 -6.53 -7.39 -9.62
N LEU A 126 -5.94 -6.20 -9.75
CA LEU A 126 -5.94 -5.21 -8.67
C LEU A 126 -7.38 -4.79 -8.31
N LYS A 127 -8.27 -4.66 -9.30
CA LYS A 127 -9.70 -4.35 -9.08
C LYS A 127 -10.48 -5.40 -8.30
N LEU A 128 -9.98 -6.63 -8.20
CA LEU A 128 -10.60 -7.66 -7.36
C LEU A 128 -10.34 -7.43 -5.87
N MET A 129 -9.28 -6.69 -5.53
CA MET A 129 -8.82 -6.52 -4.15
C MET A 129 -9.24 -5.17 -3.55
N VAL A 130 -9.54 -4.18 -4.39
CA VAL A 130 -9.64 -2.77 -3.97
C VAL A 130 -10.71 -2.03 -4.79
N SER A 131 -11.30 -1.00 -4.20
CA SER A 131 -12.34 -0.18 -4.85
C SER A 131 -11.76 1.08 -5.50
N ARG A 132 -10.56 1.50 -5.09
CA ARG A 132 -9.90 2.72 -5.58
C ARG A 132 -8.45 2.44 -5.92
N ILE A 133 -8.06 2.80 -7.14
CA ILE A 133 -6.70 2.63 -7.66
C ILE A 133 -6.26 3.97 -8.26
N TYR A 134 -5.09 4.44 -7.83
CA TYR A 134 -4.49 5.67 -8.37
C TYR A 134 -3.10 5.34 -8.93
N TYR A 135 -2.89 5.54 -10.24
CA TYR A 135 -1.56 5.42 -10.82
C TYR A 135 -0.73 6.67 -10.52
N THR A 136 0.43 6.50 -9.91
CA THR A 136 1.31 7.60 -9.46
C THR A 136 2.56 7.74 -10.33
N GLY A 137 2.67 6.99 -11.41
CA GLY A 137 3.83 7.04 -12.31
C GLY A 137 4.95 6.11 -11.85
N GLN A 138 6.14 6.65 -11.65
CA GLN A 138 7.35 5.85 -11.41
C GLN A 138 7.38 5.23 -10.00
N LEU A 139 8.23 4.21 -9.83
CA LEU A 139 8.52 3.63 -8.51
C LEU A 139 9.06 4.69 -7.55
N GLY A 140 8.58 4.65 -6.32
CA GLY A 140 8.83 5.62 -5.25
C GLY A 140 7.70 6.65 -5.09
N ASN A 141 6.93 6.94 -6.14
CA ASN A 141 5.86 7.93 -6.08
C ASN A 141 4.69 7.45 -5.22
N ALA A 142 4.27 6.18 -5.32
CA ALA A 142 3.17 5.69 -4.51
C ALA A 142 3.52 5.66 -3.02
N SER A 143 4.74 5.24 -2.69
CA SER A 143 5.25 5.33 -1.31
C SER A 143 5.26 6.77 -0.79
N SER A 144 5.64 7.75 -1.63
CA SER A 144 5.63 9.17 -1.26
C SER A 144 4.21 9.69 -1.02
N VAL A 145 3.28 9.37 -1.93
CA VAL A 145 1.85 9.72 -1.77
C VAL A 145 1.27 9.08 -0.51
N LYS A 146 1.59 7.81 -0.24
CA LYS A 146 1.14 7.12 0.99
C LYS A 146 1.68 7.80 2.25
N ALA A 147 2.95 8.23 2.25
CA ALA A 147 3.53 8.94 3.38
C ALA A 147 2.80 10.27 3.64
N ILE A 148 2.53 11.04 2.59
CA ILE A 148 1.73 12.28 2.68
C ILE A 148 0.33 11.98 3.22
N HIS A 149 -0.33 10.93 2.71
CA HIS A 149 -1.65 10.51 3.18
C HIS A 149 -1.65 10.17 4.69
N GLN A 150 -0.60 9.52 5.19
CA GLN A 150 -0.48 9.21 6.62
C GLN A 150 -0.24 10.47 7.48
N ILE A 151 0.53 11.43 6.98
CA ILE A 151 0.72 12.72 7.66
C ILE A 151 -0.64 13.43 7.82
N VAL A 152 -1.41 13.54 6.73
CA VAL A 152 -2.76 14.14 6.76
C VAL A 152 -3.66 13.39 7.74
N GLY A 153 -3.63 12.05 7.73
CA GLY A 153 -4.39 11.23 8.67
C GLY A 153 -4.02 11.49 10.13
N ALA A 154 -2.73 11.56 10.45
CA ALA A 154 -2.23 11.83 11.80
C ALA A 154 -2.60 13.24 12.28
N THR A 155 -2.42 14.26 11.44
CA THR A 155 -2.82 15.64 11.76
C THR A 155 -4.32 15.73 12.02
N ASN A 156 -5.14 15.10 11.16
CA ASN A 156 -6.59 15.08 11.36
C ASN A 156 -6.99 14.37 12.65
N LEU A 157 -6.30 13.30 13.03
CA LEU A 157 -6.55 12.61 14.29
C LEU A 157 -6.27 13.52 15.50
N VAL A 158 -5.12 14.19 15.53
CA VAL A 158 -4.75 15.11 16.63
C VAL A 158 -5.76 16.26 16.72
N ALA A 159 -6.05 16.92 15.61
CA ALA A 159 -7.06 17.97 15.56
C ALA A 159 -8.44 17.47 16.04
N SER A 160 -8.78 16.22 15.69
CA SER A 160 -10.02 15.60 16.13
C SER A 160 -10.09 15.39 17.63
N LEU A 161 -9.01 14.91 18.23
CA LEU A 161 -8.92 14.73 19.68
C LEU A 161 -9.03 16.08 20.41
N GLU A 162 -8.36 17.12 19.91
CA GLU A 162 -8.39 18.45 20.52
C GLU A 162 -9.77 19.09 20.48
N TYR A 163 -10.43 19.14 19.31
CA TYR A 163 -11.74 19.77 19.23
C TYR A 163 -12.79 18.98 20.03
N MET A 164 -12.68 17.65 20.08
CA MET A 164 -13.59 16.82 20.89
C MET A 164 -13.40 17.10 22.38
N TYR A 165 -12.15 17.20 22.83
CA TYR A 165 -11.83 17.51 24.21
C TYR A 165 -12.34 18.91 24.60
N ILE A 166 -12.05 19.94 23.80
CA ILE A 166 -12.54 21.31 24.02
C ILE A 166 -14.07 21.33 24.03
N GLY A 167 -14.71 20.67 23.06
CA GLY A 167 -16.15 20.50 23.00
C GLY A 167 -16.76 19.92 24.27
N SER A 168 -16.10 18.92 24.86
CA SER A 168 -16.54 18.31 26.12
C SER A 168 -16.51 19.30 27.28
N LYS A 169 -15.52 20.21 27.33
CA LYS A 169 -15.40 21.24 28.37
C LYS A 169 -16.48 22.31 28.27
N TYR A 170 -16.97 22.59 27.06
CA TYR A 170 -18.08 23.51 26.83
C TYR A 170 -19.47 22.84 26.91
N GLY A 171 -19.54 21.58 27.35
CA GLY A 171 -20.82 20.85 27.42
C GLY A 171 -21.41 20.49 26.05
N LEU A 172 -20.64 20.63 24.96
CA LEU A 172 -21.06 20.29 23.61
C LEU A 172 -20.93 18.79 23.32
N GLY A 173 -20.17 18.06 24.13
CA GLY A 173 -20.15 16.59 24.17
C GLY A 173 -20.08 15.93 22.78
N PRO A 174 -20.84 14.84 22.52
CA PRO A 174 -20.87 14.17 21.22
C PRO A 174 -21.37 15.06 20.07
N LYS A 175 -22.08 16.16 20.37
CA LYS A 175 -22.64 17.05 19.35
C LYS A 175 -21.56 17.67 18.49
N VAL A 176 -20.34 17.88 19.02
CA VAL A 176 -19.21 18.40 18.24
C VAL A 176 -18.86 17.50 17.07
N ALA A 177 -18.90 16.18 17.24
CA ALA A 177 -18.65 15.24 16.15
C ALA A 177 -19.72 15.28 15.04
N SER A 178 -20.94 15.75 15.36
CA SER A 178 -22.04 15.85 14.40
C SER A 178 -22.01 17.14 13.56
N VAL A 179 -21.40 18.21 14.07
CA VAL A 179 -21.35 19.52 13.41
C VAL A 179 -19.98 19.84 12.79
N PHE A 180 -18.92 19.19 13.27
CA PHE A 180 -17.56 19.41 12.79
C PHE A 180 -17.07 18.18 12.00
N ASP A 181 -17.03 18.32 10.68
CA ASP A 181 -16.32 17.40 9.80
C ASP A 181 -14.98 18.04 9.36
N PRO A 182 -13.82 17.55 9.82
CA PRO A 182 -12.53 18.13 9.45
C PRO A 182 -12.24 18.07 7.95
N ARG A 183 -12.97 17.25 7.19
CA ARG A 183 -12.81 17.13 5.73
C ARG A 183 -13.55 18.21 4.94
N LYS A 184 -14.48 18.93 5.57
CA LYS A 184 -15.37 19.91 4.93
C LYS A 184 -15.05 21.35 5.33
N GLN A 185 -13.78 21.62 5.64
CA GLN A 185 -13.34 22.94 6.08
C GLN A 185 -12.90 23.77 4.87
N TRP A 186 -13.38 25.02 4.79
CA TRP A 186 -13.05 25.96 3.71
C TRP A 186 -11.54 26.10 3.47
N ILE A 187 -10.73 25.97 4.53
CA ILE A 187 -9.28 26.07 4.45
C ILE A 187 -8.69 24.93 3.60
N VAL A 188 -9.25 23.72 3.68
CA VAL A 188 -8.83 22.56 2.88
C VAL A 188 -9.14 22.81 1.40
N GLU A 189 -10.30 23.40 1.10
CA GLU A 189 -10.71 23.76 -0.25
C GLU A 189 -9.80 24.85 -0.84
N SER A 190 -9.52 25.91 -0.06
CA SER A 190 -8.69 27.05 -0.48
C SER A 190 -7.25 26.68 -0.86
N VAL A 191 -6.64 25.71 -0.15
CA VAL A 191 -5.26 25.27 -0.42
C VAL A 191 -5.18 24.39 -1.67
N SER A 192 -6.26 23.71 -2.04
CA SER A 192 -6.32 22.82 -3.20
C SER A 192 -6.45 23.55 -4.56
N GLY A 193 -6.95 24.80 -4.55
CA GLY A 193 -7.28 25.56 -5.77
C GLY A 193 -6.22 26.53 -6.27
N GLU A 194 -5.45 27.19 -5.38
CA GLU A 194 -4.59 28.33 -5.80
C GLU A 194 -3.16 28.33 -5.20
N SER A 195 -2.83 27.45 -4.26
CA SER A 195 -1.63 27.62 -3.42
C SER A 195 -0.45 26.68 -3.69
N LEU A 196 -0.65 25.62 -4.50
CA LEU A 196 0.41 24.61 -4.72
C LEU A 196 1.64 25.18 -5.47
N GLU A 197 1.45 26.14 -6.38
CA GLU A 197 2.55 26.80 -7.09
C GLU A 197 3.41 27.68 -6.17
N LYS A 198 2.80 28.33 -5.18
CA LYS A 198 3.52 29.18 -4.20
C LYS A 198 4.28 28.35 -3.16
N VAL A 199 3.76 27.17 -2.80
CA VAL A 199 4.37 26.30 -1.79
C VAL A 199 5.52 25.44 -2.35
N THR A 200 5.46 25.09 -3.64
CA THR A 200 6.46 24.19 -4.26
C THR A 200 7.65 24.92 -4.92
N GLY A 201 7.59 26.24 -5.05
CA GLY A 201 8.69 27.07 -5.55
C GLY A 201 9.09 26.80 -7.00
N LYS A 202 8.30 26.03 -7.76
CA LYS A 202 8.54 25.78 -9.18
C LYS A 202 7.71 26.76 -10.00
N ARG A 203 8.41 27.67 -10.67
CA ARG A 203 7.90 28.45 -11.81
C ARG A 203 7.78 27.56 -13.04
#